data_AF-A0A9Q3ZPE9-F1
#
_entry.id   AF-A0A9Q3ZPE9-F1
#
_cell.length_a   1.000
_cell.length_b   1.000
_cell.length_c   1.000
_cell.angle_alpha   90.00
_cell.angle_beta   90.00
_cell.angle_gamma   90.00
#
_symmetry.space_group_name_H-M   'P 1'
#
loop_
_entity.id
_entity.type
_entity.pdbx_description
1 polymer ?
#
loop_
_entity_poly.entity_id
_entity_poly.type
_entity_poly.pdbx_seq_one_letter_code
_entity_poly.pdbx_strand_id
1 'polypeptide(L)'
;MTTEFALDLSLARRKAGFVQSDIAHLLASHQSRVSELEHGGKLPTLTEIVTLSLIYGRSFESLFSMIMADARRDLQKRVGTLPKDVRNFVGTFNRSASIERLRDRLAAEETDHGGP
;
A
#
# COMPACT_ATOMS: atom_id res chain seq x y z
N MET A 1 -4.01 14.02 8.91
CA MET A 1 -3.59 14.49 7.57
C MET A 1 -4.38 13.66 6.58
N THR A 2 -5.23 14.26 5.76
CA THR A 2 -6.09 13.51 4.83
C THR A 2 -5.24 12.97 3.68
N THR A 3 -5.31 11.66 3.42
CA THR A 3 -4.58 11.03 2.31
C THR A 3 -5.32 11.20 0.99
N GLU A 4 -4.62 11.11 -0.14
CA GLU A 4 -5.25 11.10 -1.47
C GLU A 4 -6.29 9.98 -1.58
N PHE A 5 -5.97 8.79 -1.06
CA PHE A 5 -6.91 7.69 -0.93
C PHE A 5 -8.21 8.07 -0.18
N ALA A 6 -8.10 8.78 0.95
CA ALA A 6 -9.25 9.16 1.75
C ALA A 6 -10.18 10.14 1.00
N LEU A 7 -9.59 11.05 0.21
CA LEU A 7 -10.33 11.95 -0.68
C LEU A 7 -10.98 11.18 -1.83
N ASP A 8 -10.25 10.28 -2.49
CA ASP A 8 -10.74 9.41 -3.55
C ASP A 8 -11.92 8.56 -3.09
N LEU A 9 -11.81 7.97 -1.89
CA LEU A 9 -12.86 7.16 -1.28
C LEU A 9 -14.12 8.00 -1.02
N SER A 10 -13.95 9.16 -0.40
CA SER A 10 -15.06 10.09 -0.12
C SER A 10 -15.75 10.54 -1.41
N LEU A 11 -14.98 10.82 -2.45
CA LEU A 11 -15.50 11.23 -3.75
C LEU A 11 -16.25 10.08 -4.45
N ALA A 12 -15.68 8.87 -4.44
CA ALA A 12 -16.30 7.67 -5.01
C ALA A 12 -17.64 7.38 -4.35
N ARG A 13 -17.69 7.42 -3.00
CA ARG A 13 -18.92 7.24 -2.24
C ARG A 13 -19.99 8.26 -2.63
N ARG A 14 -19.63 9.55 -2.65
CA ARG A 14 -20.56 10.65 -3.00
C ARG A 14 -21.07 10.52 -4.44
N LYS A 15 -20.21 10.14 -5.40
CA LYS A 15 -20.61 9.90 -6.79
C LYS A 15 -21.56 8.71 -6.94
N ALA A 16 -21.37 7.65 -6.15
CA ALA A 16 -22.24 6.49 -6.14
C ALA A 16 -23.58 6.72 -5.40
N GLY A 17 -23.72 7.84 -4.67
CA GLY A 17 -24.94 8.16 -3.93
C GLY A 17 -25.10 7.43 -2.60
N PHE A 18 -24.07 6.74 -2.12
CA PHE A 18 -24.10 6.02 -0.84
C PHE A 18 -23.86 6.96 0.36
N VAL A 19 -24.53 6.67 1.47
CA VAL A 19 -24.14 7.21 2.79
C VAL A 19 -23.12 6.30 3.47
N GLN A 20 -22.43 6.80 4.49
CA GLN A 20 -21.39 6.00 5.17
C GLN A 20 -21.96 4.72 5.81
N SER A 21 -23.22 4.73 6.26
CA SER A 21 -23.88 3.55 6.82
C SER A 21 -24.11 2.44 5.79
N ASP A 22 -24.34 2.78 4.51
CA ASP A 22 -24.47 1.80 3.44
C ASP A 22 -23.14 1.09 3.22
N ILE A 23 -22.06 1.86 3.13
CA ILE A 23 -20.70 1.31 2.98
C ILE A 23 -20.31 0.47 4.19
N ALA A 24 -20.66 0.91 5.40
CA ALA A 24 -20.42 0.15 6.61
C ALA A 24 -21.14 -1.21 6.58
N HIS A 25 -22.40 -1.22 6.15
CA HIS A 25 -23.16 -2.45 5.96
C HIS A 25 -22.51 -3.37 4.93
N LEU A 26 -22.13 -2.85 3.75
CA LEU A 26 -21.49 -3.61 2.68
C LEU A 26 -20.10 -4.15 3.06
N LEU A 27 -19.39 -3.46 3.94
CA LEU A 27 -18.12 -3.90 4.51
C LEU A 27 -18.27 -4.83 5.72
N ALA A 28 -19.49 -5.14 6.16
CA ALA A 28 -19.77 -5.82 7.43
C ALA A 28 -19.03 -5.18 8.61
N SER A 29 -19.10 -3.85 8.71
CA SER A 29 -18.36 -3.03 9.67
C SER A 29 -19.23 -1.92 10.28
N HIS A 30 -18.64 -1.09 11.14
CA HIS A 30 -19.30 0.06 11.75
C HIS A 30 -19.09 1.34 10.94
N GLN A 31 -20.05 2.27 10.98
CA GLN A 31 -19.94 3.56 10.30
C GLN A 31 -18.68 4.35 10.73
N SER A 32 -18.29 4.23 12.00
CA SER A 32 -17.05 4.84 12.52
C SER A 32 -15.81 4.37 11.76
N ARG A 33 -15.75 3.10 11.35
CA ARG A 33 -14.65 2.57 10.53
C ARG A 33 -14.60 3.27 9.17
N VAL A 34 -15.75 3.42 8.49
CA VAL A 34 -15.82 4.13 7.20
C VAL A 34 -15.40 5.60 7.36
N SER A 35 -15.85 6.25 8.43
CA SER A 35 -15.43 7.61 8.76
C SER A 35 -13.91 7.71 8.97
N GLU A 36 -13.29 6.79 9.72
CA GLU A 36 -11.83 6.76 9.90
C GLU A 36 -11.08 6.61 8.57
N LEU A 37 -11.59 5.79 7.65
CA LEU A 37 -11.01 5.63 6.32
C LEU A 37 -11.11 6.92 5.49
N GLU A 38 -12.29 7.55 5.47
CA GLU A 38 -12.55 8.79 4.71
C GLU A 38 -11.83 10.03 5.23
N HIS A 39 -11.39 10.02 6.49
CA HIS A 39 -10.56 11.08 7.07
C HIS A 39 -9.06 10.75 7.05
N GLY A 40 -8.67 9.56 6.57
CA GLY A 40 -7.29 9.09 6.61
C GLY A 40 -6.76 8.80 8.02
N GLY A 41 -7.65 8.58 9.00
CA GLY A 41 -7.30 8.25 10.37
C GLY A 41 -6.77 6.81 10.53
N LYS A 42 -7.17 5.91 9.63
CA LYS A 42 -6.64 4.55 9.52
C LYS A 42 -6.50 4.13 8.06
N LEU A 43 -5.56 3.23 7.80
CA LEU A 43 -5.47 2.54 6.52
C LEU A 43 -6.53 1.42 6.45
N PRO A 44 -7.08 1.14 5.25
CA PRO A 44 -7.90 -0.03 5.02
C PRO A 44 -7.04 -1.30 5.00
N THR A 45 -7.65 -2.42 5.37
CA THR A 45 -7.10 -3.76 5.18
C THR A 45 -7.19 -4.18 3.71
N LEU A 46 -6.45 -5.20 3.29
CA LEU A 46 -6.53 -5.72 1.92
C LEU A 46 -7.97 -6.12 1.55
N THR A 47 -8.70 -6.77 2.46
CA THR A 47 -10.09 -7.16 2.27
C THR A 47 -10.98 -5.92 2.05
N GLU A 48 -10.83 -4.88 2.87
CA GLU A 48 -11.59 -3.63 2.69
C GLU A 48 -11.26 -2.97 1.35
N ILE A 49 -9.99 -2.94 0.92
CA ILE A 49 -9.60 -2.37 -0.38
C ILE A 49 -10.30 -3.11 -1.52
N VAL A 50 -10.21 -4.44 -1.54
CA VAL A 50 -10.82 -5.27 -2.58
C VAL A 50 -12.34 -5.09 -2.59
N THR A 51 -12.99 -5.10 -1.42
CA THR A 51 -14.44 -4.90 -1.33
C THR A 51 -14.85 -3.51 -1.79
N LEU A 52 -14.13 -2.45 -1.39
CA LEU A 52 -14.39 -1.09 -1.88
C LEU A 52 -14.20 -0.99 -3.40
N SER A 53 -13.21 -1.70 -3.96
CA SER A 53 -13.01 -1.78 -5.41
C SER A 53 -14.17 -2.47 -6.12
N LEU A 54 -14.77 -3.50 -5.52
CA LEU A 54 -15.97 -4.15 -6.05
C LEU A 54 -17.20 -3.23 -5.95
N ILE A 55 -17.37 -2.52 -4.83
CA ILE A 55 -18.49 -1.59 -4.61
C ILE A 55 -18.47 -0.46 -5.64
N TYR A 56 -17.30 0.11 -5.93
CA TYR A 56 -17.18 1.29 -6.80
C TYR A 56 -16.75 0.97 -8.23
N GLY A 57 -16.45 -0.29 -8.55
CA GLY A 57 -15.99 -0.71 -9.87
C GLY A 57 -14.67 -0.05 -10.31
N ARG A 58 -13.77 0.28 -9.36
CA ARG A 58 -12.47 0.91 -9.63
C ARG A 58 -11.38 0.47 -8.67
N SER A 59 -10.12 0.50 -9.12
CA SER A 59 -8.97 0.35 -8.23
C SER A 59 -8.66 1.66 -7.49
N PHE A 60 -7.96 1.52 -6.36
CA PHE A 60 -7.44 2.64 -5.56
C PHE A 60 -5.92 2.72 -5.72
N GLU A 61 -5.47 3.14 -6.92
CA GLU A 61 -4.04 3.20 -7.28
C GLU A 61 -3.23 4.11 -6.34
N SER A 62 -3.79 5.24 -5.91
CA SER A 62 -3.15 6.18 -4.98
C SER A 62 -2.78 5.52 -3.64
N LEU A 63 -3.63 4.63 -3.14
CA LEU A 63 -3.34 3.85 -1.92
C LEU A 63 -2.23 2.83 -2.16
N PHE A 64 -2.28 2.11 -3.28
CA PHE A 64 -1.27 1.10 -3.59
C PHE A 64 0.11 1.74 -3.76
N SER A 65 0.19 2.84 -4.50
CA SER A 65 1.42 3.62 -4.68
C SER A 65 2.00 4.11 -3.36
N MET A 66 1.14 4.61 -2.45
CA MET A 66 1.57 5.03 -1.11
C MET A 66 2.16 3.87 -0.30
N ILE A 67 1.45 2.73 -0.23
CA ILE A 67 1.91 1.54 0.50
C ILE A 67 3.21 1.00 -0.10
N MET A 68 3.33 0.99 -1.43
CA MET A 68 4.54 0.56 -2.13
C MET A 68 5.73 1.46 -1.83
N ALA A 69 5.54 2.79 -1.84
CA ALA A 69 6.59 3.74 -1.50
C ALA A 69 7.09 3.57 -0.06
N ASP A 70 6.16 3.39 0.89
CA ASP A 70 6.50 3.13 2.29
C ASP A 70 7.26 1.81 2.46
N ALA A 71 6.78 0.73 1.82
CA ALA A 71 7.42 -0.57 1.86
C ALA A 71 8.82 -0.54 1.22
N ARG A 72 9.01 0.18 0.11
CA ARG A 72 10.30 0.36 -0.57
C ARG A 72 11.30 1.05 0.35
N ARG A 73 10.92 2.20 0.92
CA ARG A 73 11.76 2.97 1.85
C ARG A 73 12.20 2.14 3.04
N ASP A 74 11.28 1.37 3.61
CA ASP A 74 11.59 0.51 4.75
C ASP A 74 12.47 -0.67 4.35
N LEU A 75 12.24 -1.26 3.18
CA LEU A 75 13.03 -2.37 2.68
C LEU A 75 14.46 -1.92 2.35
N GLN A 76 14.65 -0.75 1.75
CA GLN A 76 15.97 -0.18 1.44
C GLN A 76 16.82 -0.06 2.72
N LYS A 77 16.25 0.43 3.82
CA LYS A 77 16.91 0.48 5.13
C LYS A 77 17.28 -0.92 5.63
N ARG A 78 16.36 -1.88 5.56
CA ARG A 78 16.55 -3.26 6.07
C ARG A 78 17.55 -4.07 5.23
N VAL A 79 17.61 -3.84 3.92
CA VAL A 79 18.61 -4.47 3.03
C VAL A 79 20.03 -4.05 3.43
N GLY A 80 20.20 -2.81 3.93
CA GLY A 80 21.47 -2.32 4.47
C GLY A 80 21.89 -3.01 5.78
N THR A 81 20.94 -3.55 6.56
CA THR A 81 21.17 -4.18 7.87
C THR A 81 21.10 -5.70 7.86
N LEU A 82 21.07 -6.33 6.68
CA LEU A 82 21.08 -7.78 6.56
C LEU A 82 22.30 -8.40 7.27
N PRO A 83 22.15 -9.56 7.94
CA PRO A 83 23.27 -10.26 8.55
C PRO A 83 24.39 -10.51 7.55
N LYS A 84 25.62 -10.14 7.90
CA LYS A 84 26.80 -10.33 7.05
C LYS A 84 27.39 -11.73 7.23
N ASP A 85 27.33 -12.25 8.45
CA ASP A 85 27.92 -13.53 8.84
C ASP A 85 26.96 -14.69 8.56
N VAL A 86 26.76 -14.99 7.28
CA VAL A 86 25.97 -16.14 6.83
C VAL A 86 26.89 -17.24 6.31
N ARG A 87 26.70 -18.47 6.79
CA ARG A 87 27.47 -19.64 6.34
C ARG A 87 27.34 -19.82 4.84
N ASN A 88 28.47 -19.99 4.16
CA ASN A 88 28.51 -20.33 2.74
C ASN A 88 28.25 -21.83 2.57
N PHE A 89 27.16 -22.18 1.88
CA PHE A 89 26.82 -23.53 1.45
C PHE A 89 25.86 -23.46 0.24
N VAL A 90 25.49 -24.59 -0.34
CA VAL A 90 24.65 -24.66 -1.56
C VAL A 90 23.35 -23.83 -1.44
N GLY A 91 22.71 -23.81 -0.26
CA GLY A 91 21.49 -23.04 -0.03
C GLY A 91 21.67 -21.53 0.03
N THR A 92 22.90 -21.03 0.22
CA THR A 92 23.23 -19.59 0.28
C THR A 92 23.99 -19.11 -0.95
N PHE A 93 24.20 -19.99 -1.95
CA PHE A 93 24.95 -19.69 -3.18
C PHE A 93 24.47 -18.42 -3.90
N ASN A 94 23.15 -18.23 -3.99
CA ASN A 94 22.56 -17.07 -4.69
C ASN A 94 22.34 -15.84 -3.80
N ARG A 95 22.73 -15.88 -2.53
CA ARG A 95 22.35 -14.85 -1.55
C ARG A 95 22.86 -13.47 -1.94
N SER A 96 24.17 -13.34 -2.18
CA SER A 96 24.78 -12.04 -2.49
C SER A 96 24.20 -11.43 -3.77
N ALA A 97 24.06 -12.24 -4.83
CA ALA A 97 23.44 -11.80 -6.09
C ALA A 97 21.97 -11.40 -5.91
N SER A 98 21.22 -12.08 -5.05
CA SER A 98 19.81 -11.76 -4.78
C SER A 98 19.66 -10.44 -3.99
N ILE A 99 20.57 -10.19 -3.05
CA ILE A 99 20.64 -8.93 -2.30
C ILE A 99 20.99 -7.78 -3.23
N GLU A 100 21.96 -7.96 -4.13
CA GLU A 100 22.38 -6.91 -5.04
C GLU A 100 21.27 -6.55 -6.04
N ARG A 101 20.66 -7.55 -6.69
CA ARG A 101 19.48 -7.31 -7.55
C ARG A 101 18.33 -6.64 -6.80
N LEU A 102 18.17 -6.92 -5.51
CA LEU A 102 17.17 -6.24 -4.70
C LEU A 102 17.53 -4.76 -4.49
N ARG A 103 18.79 -4.43 -4.20
CA ARG A 103 19.26 -3.04 -4.11
C ARG A 103 19.03 -2.30 -5.42
N ASP A 104 19.41 -2.90 -6.55
CA ASP A 104 19.26 -2.30 -7.87
C ASP A 104 17.80 -1.95 -8.18
N ARG A 105 16.87 -2.89 -7.93
CA ARG A 105 15.44 -2.64 -8.14
C ARG A 105 14.89 -1.54 -7.23
N LEU A 106 15.32 -1.49 -5.97
CA LEU A 106 14.86 -0.46 -5.04
C LEU A 106 15.39 0.92 -5.42
N ALA A 107 16.61 1.01 -5.96
CA ALA A 107 17.22 2.26 -6.42
C ALA A 107 16.64 2.77 -7.75
N ALA A 108 16.41 1.88 -8.72
CA ALA A 108 15.89 2.25 -10.04
C ALA A 108 14.49 2.90 -9.97
N GLU A 109 13.68 2.49 -9.00
CA GLU A 109 12.35 3.06 -8.80
C GLU A 109 12.34 4.35 -7.99
N GLU A 110 13.42 4.77 -7.33
CA GLU A 110 13.53 6.12 -6.74
C GLU A 110 13.71 7.19 -7.83
N THR A 111 14.33 6.85 -8.95
CA THR A 111 14.56 7.75 -10.09
C THR A 111 13.34 7.94 -11.00
N ASP A 112 12.36 7.02 -10.98
CA ASP A 112 11.22 7.03 -11.91
C ASP A 112 10.05 7.91 -11.42
N HIS A 113 9.98 8.26 -10.13
CA HIS A 113 8.98 9.22 -9.59
C HIS A 113 9.34 10.70 -9.83
N GLY A 114 10.27 10.97 -10.75
CA GLY A 114 10.75 12.31 -11.15
C GLY A 114 10.58 12.63 -12.63
N GLY A 115 9.54 12.10 -13.29
CA GLY A 115 9.17 12.44 -14.67
C GLY A 115 8.16 13.61 -14.77
N PRO A 116 8.21 14.42 -15.84
CA PRO A 116 7.86 15.85 -15.92
C PRO A 116 6.39 16.24 -15.75
#